data_AF-A0A350PEQ1-F1
#
_entry.id   AF-A0A350PEQ1-F1
#
_cell.length_a   1.000
_cell.length_b   1.000
_cell.length_c   1.000
_cell.angle_alpha   90.00
_cell.angle_beta   90.00
_cell.angle_gamma   90.00
#
_symmetry.space_group_name_H-M   'P 1'
#
loop_
_entity.id
_entity.type
_entity.pdbx_description
1 polymer ?
#
loop_
_entity_poly.entity_id
_entity_poly.type
_entity_poly.pdbx_seq_one_letter_code
_entity_poly.pdbx_strand_id
1 'polypeptide(L)'
;MVKLIRAYADAAEDKSLAKEYALTKKSLIVGGAKASVNRFHNVVQKATELASDLESFGLTTQFLQELTQEVEEAKTVIWEPRMQIIKRKAQTRKLDELVDELDDIVYVQLTGMVDLLQFDHPSFHAKFMDARNIIDHKGQRRNTSNPSMDSESPPTPGIDDSA
;
A
#
# COMPACT_ATOMS: atom_id res chain seq x y z
N MET A 1 -31.46 -15.12 -3.05
CA MET A 1 -30.69 -15.38 -1.82
C MET A 1 -31.27 -14.70 -0.60
N VAL A 2 -31.09 -13.39 -0.38
CA VAL A 2 -31.59 -12.72 0.84
C VAL A 2 -33.10 -12.91 1.07
N LYS A 3 -33.91 -12.83 0.01
CA LYS A 3 -35.36 -13.10 0.07
C LYS A 3 -35.70 -14.58 0.34
N LEU A 4 -34.84 -15.51 -0.09
CA LEU A 4 -35.02 -16.95 0.15
C LEU A 4 -34.73 -17.30 1.61
N ILE A 5 -33.62 -16.79 2.15
CA ILE A 5 -33.28 -16.94 3.57
C ILE A 5 -34.38 -16.32 4.45
N ARG A 6 -34.94 -15.18 4.03
CA ARG A 6 -36.07 -14.57 4.72
C ARG A 6 -37.35 -15.41 4.63
N ALA A 7 -37.67 -15.97 3.47
CA ALA A 7 -38.82 -16.85 3.31
C ALA A 7 -38.71 -18.13 4.17
N TYR A 8 -37.50 -18.70 4.26
CA TYR A 8 -37.19 -19.79 5.18
C TYR A 8 -37.35 -19.36 6.65
N ALA A 9 -36.81 -18.19 7.03
CA ALA A 9 -36.94 -17.67 8.39
C ALA A 9 -38.40 -17.41 8.79
N ASP A 10 -39.22 -16.91 7.86
CA ASP A 10 -40.64 -16.69 8.08
C ASP A 10 -41.40 -18.03 8.18
N ALA A 11 -40.99 -19.06 7.43
CA ALA A 11 -41.56 -20.42 7.50
C ALA A 11 -41.15 -21.19 8.77
N ALA A 12 -39.96 -20.95 9.30
CA ALA A 12 -39.43 -21.56 10.52
C ALA A 12 -39.78 -20.76 11.81
N GLU A 13 -40.54 -19.67 11.69
CA GLU A 13 -40.85 -18.70 12.76
C GLU A 13 -39.62 -18.07 13.45
N ASP A 14 -38.43 -18.17 12.85
CA ASP A 14 -37.20 -17.58 13.40
C ASP A 14 -37.11 -16.09 13.06
N LYS A 15 -37.72 -15.30 13.95
CA LYS A 15 -37.73 -13.83 13.88
C LYS A 15 -36.34 -13.21 14.04
N SER A 16 -35.35 -13.93 14.56
CA SER A 16 -33.97 -13.44 14.69
C SER A 16 -33.29 -13.44 13.34
N LEU A 17 -33.36 -14.57 12.63
CA LEU A 17 -32.76 -14.74 11.31
C LEU A 17 -33.40 -13.78 10.28
N ALA A 18 -34.72 -13.57 10.35
CA ALA A 18 -35.43 -12.64 9.48
C ALA A 18 -34.97 -11.17 9.63
N LYS A 19 -34.63 -10.75 10.86
CA LYS A 19 -34.12 -9.40 11.14
C LYS A 19 -32.67 -9.23 10.70
N GLU A 20 -31.83 -10.23 10.92
CA GLU A 20 -30.41 -10.19 10.58
C GLU A 20 -30.20 -10.07 9.06
N TYR A 21 -31.01 -10.77 8.27
CA TYR A 21 -30.92 -10.77 6.80
C TYR A 21 -31.86 -9.76 6.13
N ALA A 22 -32.39 -8.78 6.86
CA ALA A 22 -33.20 -7.69 6.30
C ALA A 22 -32.34 -6.62 5.60
N LEU A 23 -31.58 -7.01 4.57
CA LEU A 23 -30.74 -6.10 3.81
C LEU A 23 -31.58 -5.14 2.95
N THR A 24 -31.40 -3.84 3.19
CA THR A 24 -32.05 -2.76 2.44
C THR A 24 -31.03 -2.09 1.50
N LYS A 25 -31.45 -1.59 0.33
CA LYS A 25 -30.57 -0.88 -0.63
C LYS A 25 -29.71 0.21 0.05
N LYS A 26 -30.32 1.01 0.93
CA LYS A 26 -29.63 2.04 1.72
C LYS A 26 -28.49 1.46 2.58
N SER A 27 -28.67 0.26 3.13
CA SER A 27 -27.66 -0.40 3.97
C SER A 27 -26.43 -0.88 3.18
N LEU A 28 -26.59 -1.19 1.89
CA LEU A 28 -25.46 -1.49 1.00
C LEU A 28 -24.70 -0.21 0.61
N ILE A 29 -25.42 0.87 0.31
CA ILE A 29 -24.81 2.12 -0.14
C ILE A 29 -23.98 2.76 0.97
N VAL A 30 -24.50 2.80 2.20
CA VAL A 30 -23.85 3.48 3.33
C VAL A 30 -22.57 2.77 3.81
N GLY A 31 -22.47 1.45 3.67
CA GLY A 31 -21.30 0.69 4.12
C GLY A 31 -20.11 0.68 3.15
N GLY A 32 -20.31 1.13 1.91
CA GLY A 32 -19.32 1.05 0.84
C GLY A 32 -19.08 -0.38 0.33
N ALA A 33 -18.15 -0.51 -0.63
CA ALA A 33 -17.91 -1.77 -1.34
C ALA A 33 -17.43 -2.91 -0.42
N LYS A 34 -16.48 -2.63 0.49
CA LYS A 34 -15.94 -3.64 1.42
C LYS A 34 -17.02 -4.21 2.36
N ALA A 35 -17.85 -3.35 2.94
CA ALA A 35 -18.91 -3.81 3.83
C ALA A 35 -20.01 -4.57 3.06
N SER A 36 -20.28 -4.16 1.82
CA SER A 36 -21.24 -4.86 0.94
C SER A 36 -20.76 -6.27 0.62
N VAL A 37 -19.49 -6.43 0.20
CA VAL A 37 -18.90 -7.74 -0.09
C VAL A 37 -18.87 -8.64 1.15
N ASN A 38 -18.55 -8.10 2.34
CA ASN A 38 -18.63 -8.87 3.58
C ASN A 38 -20.07 -9.33 3.90
N ARG A 39 -21.07 -8.47 3.68
CA ARG A 39 -22.48 -8.86 3.88
C ARG A 39 -22.90 -9.96 2.91
N PHE A 40 -22.51 -9.86 1.64
CA PHE A 40 -22.79 -10.91 0.66
C PHE A 40 -22.08 -12.22 1.00
N HIS A 41 -20.85 -12.14 1.50
CA HIS A 41 -20.13 -13.33 1.98
C HIS A 41 -20.86 -14.01 3.14
N ASN A 42 -21.35 -13.25 4.13
CA ASN A 42 -22.13 -13.80 5.24
C ASN A 42 -23.45 -14.44 4.75
N VAL A 43 -24.12 -13.81 3.78
CA VAL A 43 -25.33 -14.36 3.14
C VAL A 43 -25.04 -15.68 2.43
N VAL A 44 -23.95 -15.75 1.67
CA VAL A 44 -23.53 -16.98 0.98
C VAL A 44 -23.18 -18.07 1.99
N GLN A 45 -22.39 -17.75 3.02
CA GLN A 45 -22.02 -18.70 4.07
C GLN A 45 -23.27 -19.28 4.75
N LYS A 46 -24.23 -18.43 5.14
CA LYS A 46 -25.46 -18.87 5.79
C LYS A 46 -26.34 -19.70 4.86
N ALA A 47 -26.39 -19.36 3.57
CA ALA A 47 -27.11 -20.15 2.59
C ALA A 47 -26.46 -21.53 2.36
N THR A 48 -25.13 -21.61 2.41
CA THR A 48 -24.42 -22.90 2.33
C THR A 48 -24.69 -23.76 3.56
N GLU A 49 -24.75 -23.16 4.75
CA GLU A 49 -25.13 -23.87 6.00
C GLU A 49 -26.56 -24.42 5.95
N LEU A 50 -27.49 -23.68 5.33
CA LEU A 50 -28.91 -24.04 5.24
C LEU A 50 -29.30 -24.65 3.88
N ALA A 51 -28.32 -25.14 3.12
CA ALA A 51 -28.51 -25.54 1.72
C ALA A 51 -29.59 -26.63 1.54
N SER A 52 -29.65 -27.60 2.44
CA SER A 52 -30.66 -28.68 2.43
C SER A 52 -32.08 -28.15 2.55
N ASP A 53 -32.26 -27.15 3.41
CA ASP A 53 -33.59 -26.63 3.73
C ASP A 53 -34.04 -25.62 2.66
N LEU A 54 -33.09 -24.87 2.10
CA LEU A 54 -33.32 -23.87 1.05
C LEU A 54 -33.58 -24.49 -0.34
N GLU A 55 -33.20 -25.76 -0.56
CA GLU A 55 -33.51 -26.50 -1.79
C GLU A 55 -35.03 -26.57 -2.01
N SER A 56 -35.80 -26.75 -0.93
CA SER A 56 -37.27 -26.76 -0.96
C SER A 56 -37.89 -25.41 -1.38
N PHE A 57 -37.14 -24.31 -1.25
CA PHE A 57 -37.53 -22.96 -1.66
C PHE A 57 -36.99 -22.59 -3.06
N GLY A 58 -36.43 -23.55 -3.79
CA GLY A 58 -35.95 -23.35 -5.17
C GLY A 58 -34.51 -22.84 -5.29
N LEU A 59 -33.69 -23.00 -4.25
CA LEU A 59 -32.25 -22.72 -4.36
C LEU A 59 -31.57 -23.85 -5.15
N THR A 60 -31.03 -23.53 -6.32
CA THR A 60 -30.20 -24.48 -7.09
C THR A 60 -28.74 -24.39 -6.65
N THR A 61 -28.04 -25.52 -6.67
CA THR A 61 -26.60 -25.60 -6.37
C THR A 61 -25.77 -24.73 -7.31
N GLN A 62 -26.17 -24.66 -8.58
CA GLN A 62 -25.54 -23.82 -9.59
C GLN A 62 -25.61 -22.32 -9.23
N PHE A 63 -26.77 -21.83 -8.77
CA PHE A 63 -26.92 -20.43 -8.40
C PHE A 63 -26.08 -20.05 -7.16
N LEU A 64 -25.91 -20.99 -6.22
CA LEU A 64 -25.04 -20.79 -5.07
C LEU A 64 -23.57 -20.71 -5.49
N GLN A 65 -23.14 -21.56 -6.42
CA GLN A 65 -21.78 -21.54 -6.96
C GLN A 65 -21.48 -20.24 -7.70
N GLU A 66 -22.37 -19.82 -8.60
CA GLU A 66 -22.24 -18.56 -9.35
C GLU A 66 -22.10 -17.35 -8.41
N LEU A 67 -22.97 -17.26 -7.39
CA LEU A 67 -22.90 -16.15 -6.45
C LEU A 67 -21.65 -16.20 -5.56
N THR A 68 -21.20 -17.40 -5.19
CA THR A 68 -19.96 -17.57 -4.42
C THR A 68 -18.77 -17.06 -5.24
N GLN A 69 -18.73 -17.40 -6.53
CA GLN A 69 -17.71 -16.92 -7.45
C GLN A 69 -17.75 -15.39 -7.60
N GLU A 70 -18.92 -14.79 -7.83
CA GLU A 70 -19.06 -13.33 -7.92
C GLU A 70 -18.58 -12.61 -6.65
N VAL A 71 -18.85 -13.18 -5.47
CA VAL A 71 -18.38 -12.60 -4.19
C VAL A 71 -16.86 -12.65 -4.07
N GLU A 72 -16.24 -13.77 -4.45
CA GLU A 72 -14.78 -13.89 -4.43
C GLU A 72 -14.12 -12.97 -5.47
N GLU A 73 -14.68 -12.86 -6.68
CA GLU A 73 -14.23 -11.89 -7.69
C GLU A 73 -14.37 -10.44 -7.19
N ALA A 74 -15.47 -10.10 -6.51
CA ALA A 74 -15.63 -8.77 -5.92
C ALA A 74 -14.60 -8.52 -4.80
N LYS A 75 -14.21 -9.54 -4.02
CA LYS A 75 -13.14 -9.42 -3.03
C LYS A 75 -11.80 -9.14 -3.71
N THR A 76 -11.45 -9.88 -4.76
CA THR A 76 -10.14 -9.70 -5.43
C THR A 76 -9.99 -8.30 -6.00
N VAL A 77 -11.01 -7.76 -6.66
CA VAL A 77 -11.01 -6.40 -7.21
C VAL A 77 -10.81 -5.34 -6.12
N ILE A 78 -11.40 -5.52 -4.93
CA ILE A 78 -11.22 -4.58 -3.82
C ILE A 78 -9.77 -4.60 -3.28
N TRP A 79 -9.12 -5.76 -3.29
CA TRP A 79 -7.77 -5.93 -2.74
C TRP A 79 -6.67 -5.63 -3.75
N GLU A 80 -6.95 -5.75 -5.05
CA GLU A 80 -5.98 -5.56 -6.13
C GLU A 80 -5.21 -4.23 -6.05
N PRO A 81 -5.85 -3.05 -5.85
CA PRO A 81 -5.11 -1.78 -5.75
C PRO A 81 -4.09 -1.77 -4.61
N ARG A 82 -4.42 -2.38 -3.47
CA ARG A 82 -3.50 -2.47 -2.33
C ARG A 82 -2.34 -3.40 -2.63
N MET A 83 -2.59 -4.51 -3.30
CA MET A 83 -1.53 -5.43 -3.73
C MET A 83 -0.58 -4.76 -4.72
N GLN A 84 -1.11 -3.97 -5.66
CA GLN A 84 -0.30 -3.20 -6.60
C GLN A 84 0.59 -2.16 -5.88
N ILE A 85 0.07 -1.47 -4.86
CA ILE A 85 0.86 -0.52 -4.06
C ILE A 85 1.99 -1.25 -3.31
N ILE A 86 1.69 -2.36 -2.66
CA ILE A 86 2.69 -3.16 -1.94
C ILE A 86 3.76 -3.67 -2.90
N LYS A 87 3.35 -4.19 -4.06
CA LYS A 87 4.26 -4.67 -5.09
C LYS A 87 5.18 -3.56 -5.58
N ARG A 88 4.65 -2.37 -5.89
CA ARG A 88 5.45 -1.21 -6.29
C ARG A 88 6.46 -0.83 -5.22
N LYS A 89 6.04 -0.74 -3.95
CA LYS A 89 6.93 -0.41 -2.83
C LYS A 89 8.05 -1.44 -2.67
N ALA A 90 7.73 -2.72 -2.79
CA ALA A 90 8.73 -3.79 -2.73
C ALA A 90 9.70 -3.73 -3.91
N GLN A 91 9.20 -3.46 -5.12
CA GLN A 91 10.03 -3.32 -6.32
C GLN A 91 10.95 -2.11 -6.25
N THR A 92 10.47 -0.96 -5.76
CA THR A 92 11.31 0.23 -5.57
C THR A 92 12.43 -0.04 -4.56
N ARG A 93 12.10 -0.65 -3.41
CA ARG A 93 13.13 -1.03 -2.42
C ARG A 93 14.17 -1.99 -2.99
N LYS A 94 13.73 -3.00 -3.73
CA LYS A 94 14.64 -3.95 -4.38
C LYS A 94 15.53 -3.26 -5.43
N LEU A 95 15.02 -2.23 -6.09
CA LEU A 95 15.81 -1.45 -7.03
C LEU A 95 16.88 -0.65 -6.29
N ASP A 96 16.54 -0.01 -5.18
CA ASP A 96 17.49 0.70 -4.33
C ASP A 96 18.58 -0.27 -3.82
N GLU A 97 18.20 -1.44 -3.30
CA GLU A 97 19.14 -2.49 -2.86
C GLU A 97 20.09 -2.96 -3.98
N LEU A 98 19.58 -3.13 -5.21
CA LEU A 98 20.40 -3.54 -6.35
C LEU A 98 21.35 -2.43 -6.83
N VAL A 99 20.95 -1.16 -6.67
CA VAL A 99 21.82 -0.02 -6.97
C VAL A 99 22.94 0.07 -5.94
N ASP A 100 22.62 -0.10 -4.65
CA ASP A 100 23.62 -0.14 -3.58
C ASP A 100 24.61 -1.30 -3.78
N GLU A 101 24.11 -2.49 -4.15
CA GLU A 101 24.96 -3.65 -4.46
C GLU A 101 25.86 -3.41 -5.69
N LEU A 102 25.32 -2.76 -6.73
CA LEU A 102 26.10 -2.39 -7.91
C LEU A 102 27.19 -1.39 -7.54
N ASP A 103 26.85 -0.37 -6.75
CA ASP A 103 27.80 0.59 -6.25
C ASP A 103 28.88 -0.10 -5.42
N ASP A 104 28.54 -1.03 -4.53
CA ASP A 104 29.54 -1.80 -3.77
C ASP A 104 30.48 -2.61 -4.68
N ILE A 105 29.97 -3.26 -5.72
CA ILE A 105 30.80 -4.00 -6.69
C ILE A 105 31.77 -3.06 -7.41
N VAL A 106 31.27 -1.94 -7.93
CA VAL A 106 32.09 -0.95 -8.63
C VAL A 106 33.07 -0.28 -7.67
N TYR A 107 32.62 0.08 -6.46
CA TYR A 107 33.43 0.82 -5.50
C TYR A 107 34.51 -0.05 -4.88
N VAL A 108 34.18 -1.26 -4.45
CA VAL A 108 35.09 -2.10 -3.69
C VAL A 108 35.93 -2.96 -4.63
N GLN A 109 35.31 -3.64 -5.59
CA GLN A 109 36.03 -4.63 -6.39
C GLN A 109 36.80 -3.97 -7.53
N LEU A 110 36.15 -3.11 -8.32
CA LEU A 110 36.80 -2.51 -9.49
C LEU A 110 37.90 -1.54 -9.08
N THR A 111 37.68 -0.73 -8.05
CA THR A 111 38.71 0.18 -7.53
C THR A 111 39.91 -0.56 -6.97
N GLY A 112 39.68 -1.59 -6.16
CA GLY A 112 40.77 -2.39 -5.59
C GLY A 112 41.64 -3.02 -6.67
N MET A 113 41.04 -3.41 -7.81
CA MET A 113 41.79 -3.89 -8.97
C MET A 113 42.53 -2.77 -9.71
N VAL A 114 41.93 -1.59 -9.85
CA VAL A 114 42.56 -0.44 -10.51
C VAL A 114 43.73 0.12 -9.69
N ASP A 115 43.67 0.06 -8.35
CA ASP A 115 44.79 0.46 -7.49
C ASP A 115 46.05 -0.37 -7.73
N LEU A 116 45.91 -1.65 -8.10
CA LEU A 116 47.06 -2.49 -8.49
C LEU A 116 47.73 -1.99 -9.77
N LEU A 117 46.99 -1.31 -10.65
CA LEU A 117 47.50 -0.74 -11.90
C LEU A 117 48.14 0.63 -11.72
N GLN A 118 48.18 1.18 -10.50
CA GLN A 118 48.75 2.51 -10.22
C GLN A 118 50.23 2.59 -10.65
N PHE A 119 50.99 1.51 -10.46
CA PHE A 119 52.42 1.47 -10.75
C PHE A 119 52.72 1.19 -12.23
N ASP A 120 51.96 0.29 -12.84
CA ASP A 120 52.19 -0.14 -14.23
C ASP A 120 51.54 0.80 -15.25
N HIS A 121 50.39 1.39 -14.91
CA HIS A 121 49.61 2.27 -15.79
C HIS A 121 49.03 3.49 -15.03
N PRO A 122 49.88 4.42 -14.57
CA PRO A 122 49.47 5.55 -13.74
C PRO A 122 48.48 6.51 -14.44
N SER A 123 48.60 6.64 -15.77
CA SER A 123 47.70 7.50 -16.56
C SER A 123 46.27 6.95 -16.67
N PHE A 124 46.11 5.63 -16.58
CA PHE A 124 44.81 4.98 -16.54
C PHE A 124 44.18 5.09 -15.15
N HIS A 125 44.96 4.83 -14.09
CA HIS A 125 44.54 5.00 -12.70
C HIS A 125 44.00 6.42 -12.42
N ALA A 126 44.76 7.45 -12.80
CA ALA A 126 44.35 8.85 -12.62
C ALA A 126 43.02 9.17 -13.32
N LYS A 127 42.85 8.74 -14.58
CA LYS A 127 41.61 8.98 -15.34
C LYS A 127 40.42 8.25 -14.75
N PHE A 128 40.62 7.03 -14.25
CA PHE A 128 39.58 6.25 -13.59
C PHE A 128 39.11 6.90 -12.29
N MET A 129 40.06 7.35 -11.45
CA MET A 129 39.74 8.05 -10.20
C MET A 129 39.09 9.41 -10.43
N ASP A 130 39.52 10.17 -11.44
CA ASP A 130 38.89 11.45 -11.81
C ASP A 130 37.44 11.25 -12.28
N ALA A 131 37.19 10.25 -13.14
CA ALA A 131 35.84 9.94 -13.60
C ALA A 131 34.91 9.56 -12.43
N ARG A 132 35.46 8.87 -11.41
CA ARG A 132 34.73 8.49 -10.21
C ARG A 132 34.39 9.67 -9.30
N ASN A 133 35.35 10.55 -9.03
CA ASN A 133 35.10 11.76 -8.22
C ASN A 133 33.93 12.58 -8.79
N ILE A 134 33.81 12.65 -10.12
CA ILE A 134 32.68 13.33 -10.78
C ILE A 134 31.32 12.64 -10.50
N ILE A 135 31.31 11.31 -10.46
CA ILE A 135 30.10 10.51 -10.17
C ILE A 135 29.72 10.65 -8.69
N ASP A 136 30.67 10.54 -7.77
CA ASP A 136 30.50 10.74 -6.33
C ASP A 136 29.92 12.12 -5.98
N HIS A 137 30.43 13.17 -6.62
CA HIS A 137 30.00 14.54 -6.33
C HIS A 137 28.63 14.92 -6.91
N LYS A 138 28.07 14.12 -7.84
CA LYS A 138 26.74 14.40 -8.43
C LYS A 138 25.56 14.15 -7.47
N GLY A 139 25.79 13.43 -6.36
CA GLY A 139 24.77 13.12 -5.35
C GLY A 139 24.60 14.16 -4.23
N GLN A 140 25.62 14.99 -3.96
CA GLN A 140 25.54 16.02 -2.92
C GLN A 140 24.82 17.28 -3.43
N ARG A 141 23.48 17.26 -3.41
CA ARG A 141 22.72 18.51 -3.47
C ARG A 141 23.15 19.37 -2.28
N ARG A 142 23.68 20.58 -2.53
CA ARG A 142 23.88 21.61 -1.50
C ARG A 142 22.59 21.74 -0.69
N ASN A 143 22.63 21.33 0.57
CA ASN A 143 21.59 21.64 1.51
C ASN A 143 21.77 23.12 1.87
N THR A 144 21.09 24.01 1.16
CA THR A 144 21.06 25.44 1.49
C THR A 144 20.12 25.63 2.68
N SER A 145 20.54 25.17 3.86
CA SER A 145 20.00 25.68 5.12
C SER A 145 20.48 27.12 5.24
N ASN A 146 19.59 28.05 4.89
CA ASN A 146 19.76 29.48 5.03
C ASN A 146 20.18 29.78 6.49
N PRO A 147 21.35 30.41 6.75
CA PRO A 147 21.64 30.89 8.09
C PRO A 147 20.71 32.06 8.35
N SER A 148 19.85 31.92 9.35
CA SER A 148 18.99 32.97 9.86
C SER A 148 19.82 34.22 10.13
N MET A 149 19.41 35.33 9.52
CA MET A 149 19.82 36.66 9.92
C MET A 149 19.34 36.91 11.35
N ASP A 150 20.22 36.69 12.33
CA ASP A 150 20.05 37.19 13.69
C ASP A 150 21.14 38.23 13.96
N SER A 151 20.90 39.47 13.53
CA SER A 151 21.55 40.65 14.13
C SER A 151 20.82 41.94 13.76
N GLU A 152 19.59 42.09 14.25
CA GLU A 152 19.03 43.44 14.42
C GLU A 152 18.42 43.52 15.82
N SER A 153 19.24 43.95 16.78
CA SER A 153 18.77 44.29 18.12
C SER A 153 17.94 45.57 18.04
N PRO A 154 16.77 45.64 18.69
CA PRO A 154 15.92 46.82 18.64
C PRO A 154 16.55 48.00 19.41
N PRO A 155 16.35 49.24 18.95
CA PRO A 155 16.92 50.43 19.60
C PRO A 155 16.25 50.67 20.97
N THR A 156 17.06 50.81 22.02
CA THR A 156 16.60 51.19 23.36
C THR A 156 16.14 52.66 23.38
N PRO A 157 14.91 52.97 23.83
CA PRO A 157 14.48 54.35 23.99
C PRO A 157 15.13 54.99 25.22
N GLY A 158 15.69 56.19 25.02
CA GLY A 158 16.37 56.98 26.03
C GLY A 158 15.46 57.39 27.19
N ILE A 159 15.97 57.23 28.40
CA ILE A 159 15.40 57.82 29.62
C ILE A 159 16.21 59.11 29.85
N ASP A 160 15.55 60.25 29.61
CA ASP A 160 16.04 61.58 30.03
C ASP A 160 15.93 61.68 31.55
N ASP A 161 17.08 61.74 32.24
CA ASP A 161 17.17 62.17 33.62
C ASP A 161 17.10 63.71 33.67
N SER A 162 15.99 64.25 34.19
CA SER A 162 15.93 65.64 34.66
C SER A 162 16.03 65.67 36.18
N ALA A 163 17.14 66.24 36.67
CA ALA A 163 17.30 66.82 37.99
C ALA A 163 17.71 68.29 37.83
#